data_AF-A0A950LC36-F1
#
_entry.id   AF-A0A950LC36-F1
#
_cell.length_a   1.000
_cell.length_b   1.000
_cell.length_c   1.000
_cell.angle_alpha   90.00
_cell.angle_beta   90.00
_cell.angle_gamma   90.00
#
_symmetry.space_group_name_H-M   'P 1'
#
loop_
_entity.id
_entity.type
_entity.pdbx_description
1 polymer ?
#
loop_
_entity_poly.entity_id
_entity_poly.type
_entity_poly.pdbx_seq_one_letter_code
_entity_poly.pdbx_strand_id
1 'polypeptide(L)'
;MKHHVCALAAAGTLAAAMACGEAFAQKQGGILRQYIIDSPASMSIHEETTVVAERPMMAVFNNLVLFDQHVAQNSLSDILPELATDWAWD
;
A
#
# COMPACT_ATOMS: atom_id res chain seq x y z
N MET A 1 3.72 -42.13 29.29
CA MET A 1 3.05 -42.20 27.96
C MET A 1 2.25 -40.93 27.61
N LYS A 2 1.30 -40.48 28.44
CA LYS A 2 0.45 -39.29 28.14
C LYS A 2 1.23 -37.99 27.87
N HIS A 3 2.30 -37.73 28.61
CA HIS A 3 3.16 -36.54 28.41
C HIS A 3 3.92 -36.55 27.07
N HIS A 4 4.35 -37.72 26.59
CA HIS A 4 5.03 -37.84 25.30
C HIS A 4 4.05 -37.65 24.13
N VAL A 5 2.79 -38.10 24.29
CA VAL A 5 1.73 -37.87 23.31
C VAL A 5 1.37 -36.39 23.20
N CYS A 6 1.25 -35.68 24.34
CA CYS A 6 1.04 -34.23 24.32
C CYS A 6 2.23 -33.46 23.72
N ALA A 7 3.46 -33.87 24.02
CA ALA A 7 4.66 -33.25 23.45
C ALA A 7 4.77 -33.46 21.93
N LEU A 8 4.46 -34.67 21.44
CA LEU A 8 4.41 -34.96 20.01
C LEU A 8 3.30 -34.18 19.28
N ALA A 9 2.13 -34.05 19.90
CA ALA A 9 1.04 -33.25 19.33
C ALA A 9 1.41 -31.76 19.23
N ALA A 10 2.04 -31.20 20.26
CA ALA A 10 2.49 -29.80 20.27
C ALA A 10 3.62 -29.53 19.27
N ALA A 11 4.55 -30.48 19.12
CA ALA A 11 5.60 -30.37 18.11
C ALA A 11 5.03 -30.44 16.68
N GLY A 12 4.03 -31.31 16.46
CA GLY A 12 3.35 -31.44 15.18
C GLY A 12 2.58 -30.17 14.78
N THR A 13 1.87 -29.53 15.71
CA THR A 13 1.17 -28.27 15.43
C THR A 13 2.13 -27.11 15.19
N LEU A 14 3.25 -27.05 15.93
CA LEU A 14 4.28 -26.02 15.73
C LEU A 14 4.96 -26.18 14.36
N ALA A 15 5.31 -27.41 13.98
CA ALA A 15 5.87 -27.69 12.66
C ALA A 15 4.90 -27.34 11.52
N ALA A 16 3.60 -27.63 11.69
CA ALA A 16 2.58 -27.26 10.71
C ALA A 16 2.38 -25.74 10.60
N ALA A 17 2.44 -25.02 11.73
CA ALA A 17 2.34 -23.55 11.74
C ALA A 17 3.55 -22.88 11.06
N MET A 18 4.75 -23.44 11.21
CA MET A 18 5.97 -22.96 10.55
C MET A 18 6.05 -23.35 9.06
N ALA A 19 5.25 -24.32 8.61
CA ALA A 19 5.18 -24.74 7.21
C ALA A 19 4.21 -23.89 6.37
N CYS A 20 3.38 -23.05 6.99
CA CYS A 20 2.58 -22.07 6.27
C CYS A 20 3.48 -20.93 5.79
N GLY A 21 3.69 -20.84 4.47
CA GLY A 21 4.34 -19.69 3.86
C GLY A 21 3.56 -18.39 4.12
N GLU A 22 4.25 -17.26 4.05
CA GLU A 22 3.62 -15.93 4.17
C GLU A 22 2.51 -15.79 3.12
N ALA A 23 1.28 -15.50 3.58
CA ALA A 23 0.19 -15.18 2.68
C ALA A 23 0.47 -13.81 2.07
N PHE A 24 0.94 -13.79 0.83
CA PHE A 24 1.08 -12.55 0.06
C PHE A 24 -0.32 -11.92 -0.13
N ALA A 25 -0.60 -10.86 0.62
CA ALA A 25 -1.86 -10.12 0.55
C ALA A 25 -2.06 -9.39 -0.80
N GLN A 26 -1.00 -9.26 -1.60
CA GLN A 26 -1.02 -8.59 -2.91
C GLN A 26 -1.55 -9.54 -3.98
N LYS A 27 -2.87 -9.73 -4.01
CA LYS A 27 -3.54 -10.36 -5.15
C LYS A 27 -3.88 -9.30 -6.19
N GLN A 28 -3.35 -9.43 -7.41
CA GLN A 28 -3.70 -8.56 -8.53
C GLN A 28 -5.12 -8.86 -9.04
N GLY A 29 -5.81 -7.81 -9.51
CA GLY A 29 -7.11 -7.89 -10.17
C GLY A 29 -8.31 -7.57 -9.26
N GLY A 30 -9.52 -7.70 -9.80
CA GLY A 30 -10.75 -7.27 -9.16
C GLY A 30 -11.15 -5.83 -9.51
N ILE A 31 -12.27 -5.36 -8.96
CA ILE A 31 -12.78 -4.00 -9.15
C ILE A 31 -12.73 -3.27 -7.82
N LEU A 32 -11.86 -2.27 -7.71
CA LEU A 32 -11.86 -1.34 -6.57
C LEU A 32 -13.06 -0.40 -6.71
N ARG A 33 -13.96 -0.44 -5.72
CA ARG A 33 -15.11 0.49 -5.63
C ARG A 33 -14.85 1.45 -4.47
N GLN A 34 -14.69 2.73 -4.78
CA GLN A 34 -14.44 3.78 -3.80
C GLN A 34 -15.57 4.82 -3.81
N TYR A 35 -15.98 5.26 -2.63
CA TYR A 35 -16.88 6.40 -2.48
C TYR A 35 -16.10 7.72 -2.62
N ILE A 36 -16.62 8.64 -3.42
CA ILE A 36 -16.11 10.00 -3.55
C ILE A 36 -17.27 10.94 -3.20
N ILE A 37 -16.98 11.97 -2.41
CA ILE A 37 -17.99 12.88 -1.85
C ILE A 37 -18.65 13.80 -2.90
N ASP A 38 -17.99 14.01 -4.05
CA ASP A 38 -18.46 14.83 -5.17
C ASP A 38 -17.79 14.38 -6.49
N SER A 39 -18.22 14.92 -7.62
CA SER A 39 -17.57 14.71 -8.92
C SER A 39 -16.46 15.74 -9.14
N PRO A 40 -15.27 15.36 -9.66
CA PRO A 40 -14.27 16.33 -10.12
C PRO A 40 -14.86 17.26 -11.19
N ALA A 41 -14.44 18.54 -11.22
CA ALA A 41 -14.91 19.48 -12.24
C ALA A 41 -14.32 19.14 -13.62
N SER A 42 -13.13 18.57 -13.64
CA SER A 42 -12.35 18.14 -14.80
C SER A 42 -11.39 16.99 -14.41
N MET A 43 -10.64 16.47 -15.38
CA MET A 43 -9.52 15.55 -15.16
C MET A 43 -8.16 16.24 -15.40
N SER A 44 -8.10 17.57 -15.37
CA SER A 44 -6.87 18.33 -15.55
C SER A 44 -6.27 18.70 -14.21
N ILE A 45 -5.13 18.09 -13.83
CA ILE A 45 -4.45 18.39 -12.57
C ILE A 45 -3.96 19.84 -12.46
N HIS A 46 -3.83 20.53 -13.60
CA HIS A 46 -3.46 21.94 -13.64
C HIS A 46 -4.64 22.89 -13.37
N GLU A 47 -5.88 22.40 -13.50
CA GLU A 47 -7.11 23.18 -13.35
C GLU A 47 -7.90 22.80 -12.08
N GLU A 48 -7.48 21.74 -11.39
CA GLU A 48 -8.07 21.25 -10.15
C GLU A 48 -7.31 21.77 -8.92
N THR A 49 -8.00 21.82 -7.77
CA THR A 49 -7.40 22.30 -6.50
C THR A 49 -7.79 21.46 -5.30
N THR A 50 -8.58 20.39 -5.51
CA THR A 50 -9.19 19.63 -4.41
C THR A 50 -8.81 18.17 -4.43
N VAL A 51 -8.77 17.58 -3.23
CA VAL A 51 -8.50 16.16 -3.01
C VAL A 51 -9.55 15.25 -3.68
N VAL A 52 -10.72 15.77 -4.04
CA VAL A 52 -11.77 15.04 -4.77
C VAL A 52 -11.31 14.69 -6.18
N ALA A 53 -10.57 15.58 -6.84
CA ALA A 53 -9.99 15.35 -8.15
C ALA A 53 -8.65 14.61 -8.06
N GLU A 54 -7.78 14.99 -7.12
CA GLU A 54 -6.44 14.40 -6.98
C GLU A 54 -6.47 12.90 -6.66
N ARG A 55 -7.31 12.47 -5.70
CA ARG A 55 -7.38 11.07 -5.25
C ARG A 55 -7.63 10.05 -6.36
N PRO A 56 -8.65 10.20 -7.23
CA PRO A 56 -8.85 9.27 -8.33
C PRO A 56 -7.77 9.38 -9.42
N MET A 57 -7.13 10.54 -9.57
CA MET A 57 -6.08 10.76 -10.57
C MET A 57 -4.71 10.17 -10.15
N MET A 58 -4.50 9.89 -8.86
CA MET A 58 -3.29 9.20 -8.36
C MET A 58 -2.99 7.86 -9.02
N ALA A 59 -3.99 7.18 -9.59
CA ALA A 59 -3.79 5.93 -10.32
C ALA A 59 -3.59 6.13 -11.84
N VAL A 60 -3.65 7.38 -12.32
CA VAL A 60 -3.64 7.75 -13.75
C VAL A 60 -2.33 8.47 -14.12
N PHE A 61 -1.86 9.37 -13.26
CA PHE A 61 -0.65 10.16 -13.51
C PHE A 61 0.49 9.79 -12.56
N ASN A 62 1.72 9.80 -13.08
CA ASN A 62 2.95 9.67 -12.29
C ASN A 62 3.51 11.07 -11.96
N ASN A 63 4.33 11.14 -10.93
CA ASN A 63 5.01 12.32 -10.42
C ASN A 63 6.53 12.14 -10.47
N LEU A 64 7.29 13.22 -10.27
CA LEU A 64 8.73 13.11 -10.02
C LEU A 64 9.00 12.53 -8.62
N VAL A 65 8.25 13.01 -7.64
CA VAL A 65 8.31 12.61 -6.23
C VAL A 65 6.91 12.46 -5.66
N LEU A 66 6.76 11.64 -4.62
CA LEU A 66 5.48 11.36 -3.96
C LEU A 66 5.71 11.17 -2.46
N PHE A 67 4.72 11.50 -1.62
CA PHE A 67 4.77 11.09 -0.20
C PHE A 67 4.62 9.58 -0.08
N ASP A 68 5.37 8.94 0.84
CA ASP A 68 5.29 7.51 1.08
C ASP A 68 3.86 7.09 1.47
N GLN A 69 3.21 6.31 0.59
CA GLN A 69 1.85 5.82 0.77
C GLN A 69 1.72 4.77 1.89
N HIS A 70 2.85 4.32 2.45
CA HIS A 70 2.88 3.42 3.62
C HIS A 70 2.97 4.19 4.95
N VAL A 71 3.10 5.52 4.91
CA VAL A 71 3.12 6.40 6.08
C VAL A 71 1.75 7.08 6.21
N ALA A 72 1.17 7.02 7.41
CA ALA A 72 -0.20 7.51 7.63
C ALA A 72 -0.34 9.04 7.51
N GLN A 73 0.72 9.80 7.78
CA GLN A 73 0.71 11.25 7.81
C GLN A 73 1.83 11.78 6.93
N ASN A 74 1.48 12.58 5.93
CA ASN A 74 2.47 13.19 5.04
C ASN A 74 3.36 14.16 5.83
N SER A 75 4.67 14.03 5.64
CA SER A 75 5.66 15.01 6.08
C SER A 75 6.76 15.16 5.03
N LEU A 76 7.53 16.25 5.08
CA LEU A 76 8.63 16.49 4.14
C LEU A 76 9.72 15.41 4.19
N SER A 77 9.88 14.71 5.31
CA SER A 77 10.83 13.60 5.43
C SER A 77 10.36 12.33 4.72
N ASP A 78 9.08 12.23 4.35
CA ASP A 78 8.48 11.04 3.76
C ASP A 78 8.35 11.18 2.22
N ILE A 79 9.01 12.17 1.61
CA ILE A 79 9.02 12.34 0.16
C ILE A 79 9.97 11.31 -0.45
N LEU A 80 9.44 10.45 -1.31
CA LEU A 80 10.15 9.42 -2.04
C LEU A 80 10.20 9.75 -3.54
N PRO A 81 11.27 9.35 -4.24
CA PRO A 81 11.29 9.40 -5.70
C PRO A 81 10.27 8.43 -6.30
N GLU A 82 9.54 8.89 -7.32
CA GLU A 82 8.75 8.03 -8.19
C GLU A 82 9.44 7.90 -9.55
N LEU A 83 9.41 8.96 -10.36
CA LEU A 83 10.15 9.02 -11.62
C LEU A 83 11.53 9.68 -11.52
N ALA A 84 11.75 10.50 -10.48
CA ALA A 84 13.03 11.16 -10.28
C ALA A 84 14.13 10.14 -9.95
N THR A 85 15.28 10.25 -10.61
CA THR A 85 16.45 9.40 -10.30
C THR A 85 17.44 10.07 -9.35
N ASP A 86 17.39 11.40 -9.26
CA ASP A 86 18.22 12.21 -8.37
C ASP A 86 17.54 13.57 -8.15
N TRP A 87 17.90 14.26 -7.08
CA TRP A 87 17.62 15.68 -6.92
C TRP A 87 18.84 16.39 -6.32
N ALA A 88 19.07 17.61 -6.75
CA ALA A 88 20.08 18.48 -6.16
C ALA A 88 19.48 19.87 -5.98
N TRP A 89 19.77 20.46 -4.83
CA TRP A 89 19.56 21.88 -4.58
C TRP A 89 20.97 22.43 -4.39
N ASP A 90 21.41 23.30 -5.30
CA ASP A 90 22.71 23.99 -5.18
C ASP A 90 22.78 24.82 -3.89
#